data_AF-A0A3D1U2D2-F1
#
_entry.id   AF-A0A3D1U2D2-F1
#
_cell.length_a   1.000
_cell.length_b   1.000
_cell.length_c   1.000
_cell.angle_alpha   90.00
_cell.angle_beta   90.00
_cell.angle_gamma   90.00
#
_symmetry.space_group_name_H-M   'P 1'
#
loop_
_entity.id
_entity.type
_entity.pdbx_description
1 polymer ?
#
loop_
_entity_poly.entity_id
_entity_poly.type
_entity_poly.pdbx_seq_one_letter_code
_entity_poly.pdbx_strand_id
1 'polypeptide(L)'
;ALDVSIQSQMLNLLDDLQKELQLTYIFIAHDLGVVRHVSDRIAVMYLGKLVELSPAEDLYKGPIMPYSEALLSAVPIPDPDLAHERERIVLEGDVPSPINPPSGCRFHPRCRYMTDICKEVEPPLVDYGRGHLAACHHPLNVDRETLERVRVSKRHTPGSADEGAKPPEPGKERARPIP
;
A
#
# COMPACT_ATOMS: atom_id res chain seq x y z
N ALA A 1 19.63 11.26 2.84
CA ALA A 1 19.36 9.97 3.50
C ALA A 1 19.72 10.10 4.97
N LEU A 2 18.85 9.67 5.89
CA LEU A 2 19.23 9.50 7.30
C LEU A 2 20.03 8.21 7.44
N ASP A 3 21.00 8.19 8.36
CA ASP A 3 21.69 6.97 8.75
C ASP A 3 20.71 5.96 9.35
N VAL A 4 20.88 4.65 9.06
CA VAL A 4 19.98 3.57 9.50
C VAL A 4 19.84 3.53 11.03
N SER A 5 20.89 3.91 11.77
CA SER A 5 20.87 3.99 13.22
C SER A 5 19.99 5.13 13.73
N ILE A 6 20.06 6.31 13.11
CA ILE A 6 19.24 7.47 13.48
C ILE A 6 17.78 7.26 13.09
N GLN A 7 17.52 6.61 11.94
CA GLN A 7 16.17 6.23 11.55
C GLN A 7 15.52 5.35 12.62
N SER A 8 16.23 4.33 13.11
CA SER A 8 15.73 3.43 14.15
C SER A 8 15.46 4.17 15.48
N GLN A 9 16.34 5.09 15.89
CA GLN A 9 16.14 5.91 17.09
C GLN A 9 14.90 6.80 16.97
N MET A 10 14.69 7.43 15.81
CA MET A 10 13.52 8.27 15.57
C MET A 10 12.23 7.45 15.61
N LEU A 11 12.22 6.24 15.04
CA LEU A 11 11.05 5.36 15.08
C LEU A 11 10.70 4.90 16.49
N ASN A 12 11.69 4.55 17.30
CA ASN A 12 11.46 4.18 18.71
C ASN A 12 10.89 5.36 19.51
N LEU A 13 11.43 6.57 19.31
CA LEU A 13 10.91 7.77 19.95
C LEU A 13 9.45 8.04 19.54
N LEU A 14 9.11 7.87 18.26
CA LEU A 14 7.74 8.02 17.79
C LEU A 14 6.82 6.97 18.43
N ASP A 15 7.24 5.71 18.52
CA ASP A 15 6.47 4.64 19.19
C ASP A 15 6.22 4.95 20.68
N ASP A 16 7.23 5.44 21.39
CA ASP A 16 7.10 5.86 22.79
C ASP A 16 6.08 7.00 22.94
N LEU A 17 6.18 8.04 22.09
CA LEU A 17 5.25 9.16 22.09
C LEU A 17 3.82 8.74 21.70
N GLN A 18 3.67 7.80 20.77
CA GLN A 18 2.37 7.27 20.37
C GLN A 18 1.66 6.65 21.58
N LYS A 19 2.40 5.85 22.38
CA LYS A 19 1.89 5.16 23.57
C LYS A 19 1.59 6.12 24.70
N GLU A 20 2.50 7.07 24.97
CA GLU A 20 2.35 8.05 26.05
C GLU A 20 1.17 9.01 25.80
N LEU A 21 1.04 9.49 24.56
CA LEU A 21 0.08 10.52 24.19
C LEU A 21 -1.20 9.98 23.52
N GLN A 22 -1.31 8.66 23.35
CA GLN A 22 -2.41 7.96 22.68
C GLN A 22 -2.73 8.51 21.28
N LEU A 23 -1.69 8.69 20.47
CA LEU A 23 -1.81 9.28 19.14
C LEU A 23 -2.09 8.23 18.06
N THR A 24 -2.81 8.64 17.02
CA THR A 24 -2.92 7.88 15.77
C THR A 24 -1.93 8.43 14.77
N TYR A 25 -1.09 7.56 14.20
CA TYR A 25 -0.10 7.92 13.19
C TYR A 25 -0.46 7.41 11.81
N ILE A 26 -0.15 8.22 10.81
CA ILE A 26 -0.15 7.83 9.40
C ILE A 26 1.26 8.07 8.90
N PHE A 27 1.95 7.00 8.55
CA PHE A 27 3.29 7.05 8.00
C PHE A 27 3.26 6.83 6.48
N ILE A 28 3.95 7.69 5.73
CA ILE A 28 4.05 7.60 4.27
C ILE A 28 5.50 7.32 3.91
N ALA A 29 5.77 6.15 3.37
CA ALA A 29 7.11 5.71 2.99
C ALA A 29 7.11 4.86 1.72
N HIS A 30 8.28 4.77 1.10
CA HIS A 30 8.54 3.96 -0.09
C HIS A 30 9.29 2.66 0.22
N ASP A 31 9.90 2.57 1.40
CA ASP A 31 10.62 1.38 1.86
C ASP A 31 9.71 0.53 2.73
N LEU A 32 9.14 -0.52 2.11
CA LEU A 32 8.28 -1.50 2.77
C LEU A 32 8.92 -2.06 4.05
N GLY A 33 10.24 -2.31 4.04
CA GLY A 33 10.96 -2.92 5.17
C GLY A 33 10.81 -2.10 6.46
N VAL A 34 10.89 -0.77 6.35
CA VAL A 34 10.63 0.13 7.48
C VAL A 34 9.16 0.10 7.88
N VAL A 35 8.23 0.15 6.92
CA VAL A 35 6.79 0.25 7.21
C VAL A 35 6.27 -0.97 7.97
N ARG A 36 6.86 -2.15 7.76
CA ARG A 36 6.49 -3.38 8.48
C ARG A 36 6.58 -3.22 10.00
N HIS A 37 7.65 -2.61 10.49
CA HIS A 37 7.97 -2.57 11.92
C HIS A 37 7.22 -1.49 12.68
N VAL A 38 6.63 -0.51 11.98
CA VAL A 38 6.09 0.71 12.58
C VAL A 38 4.59 0.88 12.35
N SER A 39 3.96 -0.04 11.63
CA SER A 39 2.56 0.07 11.23
C SER A 39 1.77 -1.17 11.61
N ASP A 40 0.58 -0.96 12.20
CA ASP A 40 -0.39 -2.04 12.41
C ASP A 40 -0.98 -2.52 11.08
N ARG A 41 -1.17 -1.58 10.14
CA ARG A 41 -1.78 -1.80 8.83
C ARG A 41 -1.00 -1.06 7.75
N ILE A 42 -0.92 -1.65 6.57
CA ILE A 42 -0.22 -1.07 5.42
C ILE A 42 -1.21 -0.88 4.28
N ALA A 43 -1.22 0.34 3.74
CA ALA A 43 -1.94 0.73 2.53
C ALA A 43 -0.94 0.86 1.37
N VAL A 44 -1.10 0.04 0.33
CA VAL A 44 -0.31 0.14 -0.89
C VAL A 44 -1.10 0.93 -1.92
N MET A 45 -0.46 1.94 -2.51
CA MET A 45 -1.05 2.78 -3.55
C MET A 45 -0.29 2.64 -4.87
N TYR A 46 -1.02 2.71 -5.98
CA TYR A 46 -0.45 2.80 -7.32
C TYR A 46 -1.17 3.85 -8.16
N LEU A 47 -0.41 4.79 -8.74
CA LEU A 47 -0.92 5.92 -9.52
C LEU A 47 -2.13 6.60 -8.85
N GLY A 48 -2.05 6.89 -7.55
CA GLY A 48 -3.09 7.60 -6.81
C GLY A 48 -4.33 6.76 -6.44
N LYS A 49 -4.30 5.44 -6.61
CA LYS A 49 -5.36 4.52 -6.15
C LYS A 49 -4.85 3.61 -5.05
N LEU A 50 -5.70 3.36 -4.05
CA LEU A 50 -5.46 2.33 -3.05
C LEU A 50 -5.67 0.97 -3.71
N VAL A 51 -4.59 0.20 -3.84
CA VAL A 51 -4.62 -1.11 -4.51
C VAL A 51 -4.68 -2.26 -3.52
N GLU A 52 -4.11 -2.08 -2.32
CA GLU A 52 -4.15 -3.09 -1.26
C GLU A 52 -4.12 -2.44 0.11
N LEU A 53 -4.84 -3.01 1.08
CA LEU A 53 -4.83 -2.60 2.48
C LEU A 53 -4.92 -3.83 3.35
N SER A 54 -3.97 -4.03 4.25
CA SER A 54 -3.89 -5.26 5.05
C SER A 54 -3.28 -4.97 6.42
N PRO A 55 -3.53 -5.82 7.45
CA PRO A 55 -2.60 -5.95 8.56
C PRO A 55 -1.17 -6.13 8.03
N ALA A 56 -0.19 -5.50 8.69
CA ALA A 56 1.19 -5.47 8.20
C ALA A 56 1.74 -6.89 8.00
N GLU A 57 1.56 -7.78 8.98
CA GLU A 57 2.05 -9.17 8.89
C GLU A 57 1.39 -9.99 7.77
N ASP A 58 0.11 -9.76 7.50
CA ASP A 58 -0.62 -10.50 6.46
C ASP A 58 -0.17 -10.08 5.05
N LEU A 59 0.14 -8.79 4.84
CA LEU A 59 0.66 -8.29 3.58
C LEU A 59 1.98 -8.97 3.18
N TYR A 60 2.86 -9.19 4.16
CA TYR A 60 4.16 -9.81 3.96
C TYR A 60 4.10 -11.32 3.72
N LYS A 61 3.10 -11.99 4.31
CA LYS A 61 2.92 -13.44 4.18
C LYS A 61 2.25 -13.84 2.88
N GLY A 62 1.29 -13.04 2.41
CA GLY A 62 0.48 -13.37 1.25
C GLY A 62 -0.12 -12.11 0.63
N PRO A 63 0.68 -11.30 -0.09
CA PRO A 63 0.14 -10.15 -0.80
C PRO A 63 -0.87 -10.59 -1.85
N ILE A 64 -2.02 -9.92 -1.91
CA ILE A 64 -3.09 -10.25 -2.85
C ILE A 64 -2.90 -9.50 -4.18
N MET A 65 -2.38 -8.27 -4.16
CA MET A 65 -2.11 -7.55 -5.40
C MET A 65 -0.80 -7.99 -6.04
N PRO A 66 -0.80 -8.24 -7.38
CA PRO A 66 0.44 -8.45 -8.13
C PRO A 66 1.46 -7.32 -7.99
N TYR A 67 1.01 -6.08 -7.78
CA TYR A 67 1.92 -4.95 -7.55
C TYR A 67 2.63 -5.06 -6.20
N SER A 68 1.90 -5.39 -5.13
CA SER A 68 2.49 -5.59 -3.80
C SER A 68 3.41 -6.80 -3.76
N GLU A 69 3.07 -7.88 -4.47
CA GLU A 69 3.95 -9.03 -4.67
C GLU A 69 5.29 -8.61 -5.29
N ALA A 70 5.23 -7.83 -6.38
CA ALA A 70 6.44 -7.34 -7.04
C ALA A 70 7.26 -6.42 -6.12
N LEU A 71 6.63 -5.51 -5.38
CA LEU A 71 7.31 -4.66 -4.41
C LEU A 71 8.01 -5.48 -3.31
N LEU A 72 7.33 -6.46 -2.73
CA LEU A 72 7.86 -7.30 -1.67
C LEU A 72 8.99 -8.21 -2.16
N SER A 73 8.98 -8.62 -3.43
CA SER A 73 10.08 -9.38 -4.04
C SER A 73 11.39 -8.56 -4.13
N ALA A 74 11.30 -7.24 -4.07
CA ALA A 74 12.46 -6.34 -4.09
C ALA A 74 12.96 -5.95 -2.69
N VAL A 75 12.25 -6.33 -1.62
CA VAL A 75 12.68 -6.05 -0.24
C VAL A 75 13.87 -6.95 0.12
N PRO A 76 15.03 -6.37 0.55
CA PRO A 76 16.20 -7.15 0.94
C PRO A 76 15.90 -8.08 2.12
N ILE A 77 16.38 -9.31 2.05
CA ILE A 77 16.34 -10.26 3.17
C ILE A 77 17.71 -10.26 3.85
N PRO A 78 17.78 -10.12 5.19
CA PRO A 78 19.06 -10.11 5.91
C PRO A 78 19.82 -11.45 5.84
N ASP A 79 19.08 -12.55 5.77
CA ASP A 79 19.64 -13.90 5.65
C ASP A 79 20.07 -14.17 4.19
N PRO A 80 21.37 -14.41 3.93
CA PRO A 80 21.90 -14.58 2.59
C PRO A 80 21.40 -15.87 1.91
N ASP A 81 21.17 -16.94 2.66
CA ASP A 81 20.70 -18.21 2.09
C ASP A 81 19.27 -18.06 1.58
N LEU A 82 18.41 -17.43 2.39
CA LEU A 82 17.03 -17.09 2.01
C LEU A 82 16.97 -16.03 0.90
N ALA A 83 17.94 -15.10 0.86
CA ALA A 83 18.01 -14.09 -0.19
C ALA A 83 18.34 -14.71 -1.56
N HIS A 84 19.16 -15.76 -1.60
CA HIS A 84 19.52 -16.47 -2.83
C HIS A 84 18.37 -17.30 -3.41
N GLU A 85 17.49 -17.84 -2.57
CA GLU A 85 16.33 -18.63 -3.01
C GLU A 85 15.20 -17.77 -3.61
N ARG A 86 15.22 -16.45 -3.39
CA ARG A 86 14.10 -15.58 -3.74
C ARG A 86 14.26 -15.00 -5.15
N GLU A 87 13.32 -15.33 -6.04
CA GLU A 87 13.25 -14.73 -7.36
C GLU A 87 12.70 -13.29 -7.29
N ARG A 88 13.52 -12.32 -7.70
CA ARG A 88 13.10 -10.93 -7.81
C ARG A 88 12.21 -10.75 -9.03
N ILE A 89 11.02 -10.20 -8.84
CA ILE A 89 10.12 -9.86 -9.94
C ILE A 89 10.55 -8.49 -10.51
N VAL A 90 11.01 -8.49 -11.76
CA VAL A 90 11.31 -7.26 -12.48
C VAL A 90 10.07 -6.82 -13.25
N LEU A 91 9.50 -5.69 -12.86
CA LEU A 91 8.36 -5.11 -13.57
C LEU A 91 8.82 -4.46 -14.88
N GLU A 92 8.33 -4.99 -16.00
CA GLU A 92 8.60 -4.47 -17.33
C GLU A 92 7.87 -3.15 -17.60
N GLY A 93 8.40 -2.39 -18.55
CA GLY A 93 7.86 -1.10 -18.98
C GLY A 93 8.06 0.06 -18.00
N ASP A 94 7.86 1.27 -18.50
CA ASP A 94 7.94 2.50 -17.71
C ASP A 94 6.69 2.72 -16.86
N VAL A 95 6.83 3.49 -15.79
CA VAL A 95 5.69 3.94 -14.97
C VAL A 95 4.82 4.89 -15.81
N PRO A 96 3.52 4.59 -16.01
CA PRO A 96 2.62 5.48 -16.74
C PRO A 96 2.47 6.85 -16.07
N SER A 97 2.12 7.86 -16.86
CA SER A 97 1.85 9.20 -16.33
C SER A 97 0.65 9.19 -15.37
N PRO A 98 0.78 9.76 -14.16
CA PRO A 98 -0.36 9.94 -13.26
C PRO A 98 -1.45 10.89 -13.81
N ILE A 99 -1.10 11.77 -14.76
CA ILE A 99 -2.02 12.75 -15.36
C ILE A 99 -3.00 12.05 -16.31
N ASN A 100 -2.49 11.09 -17.09
CA ASN A 100 -3.26 10.28 -18.04
C ASN A 100 -3.10 8.80 -17.66
N PRO A 101 -3.76 8.35 -16.58
CA PRO A 101 -3.63 6.98 -16.13
C PRO A 101 -4.24 6.01 -17.17
N PRO A 102 -3.76 4.76 -17.22
CA PRO A 102 -4.37 3.71 -18.02
C PRO A 102 -5.85 3.50 -17.67
N SER A 103 -6.64 3.05 -18.64
CA SER A 103 -8.04 2.67 -18.42
C SER A 103 -8.15 1.37 -17.61
N GLY A 104 -9.31 1.11 -17.03
CA GLY A 104 -9.52 -0.09 -16.22
C GLY A 104 -8.59 -0.14 -15.00
N CYS A 105 -7.90 -1.26 -14.80
CA CYS A 105 -6.90 -1.43 -13.76
C CYS A 105 -5.62 -0.63 -14.09
N ARG A 106 -5.30 0.40 -13.31
CA ARG A 106 -4.12 1.25 -13.55
C ARG A 106 -2.79 0.49 -13.66
N PHE A 107 -2.68 -0.69 -13.05
CA PHE A 107 -1.48 -1.52 -13.07
C PHE A 107 -1.38 -2.45 -14.30
N HIS A 108 -2.45 -2.59 -15.10
CA HIS A 108 -2.48 -3.53 -16.22
C HIS A 108 -1.31 -3.42 -17.22
N PRO A 109 -0.70 -2.24 -17.50
CA PRO A 109 0.40 -2.16 -18.47
C PRO A 109 1.69 -2.84 -18.00
N ARG A 110 1.82 -3.09 -16.69
CA ARG A 110 3.03 -3.67 -16.06
C ARG A 110 2.73 -4.96 -15.30
N CYS A 111 1.49 -5.43 -15.34
CA CYS A 111 1.04 -6.60 -14.61
C CYS A 111 1.27 -7.88 -15.41
N ARG A 112 2.01 -8.85 -14.86
CA ARG A 112 2.22 -10.17 -15.49
C ARG A 112 0.96 -11.04 -15.60
N TYR A 113 -0.08 -10.70 -14.84
CA TYR A 113 -1.35 -11.43 -14.77
C TYR A 113 -2.49 -10.69 -15.48
N MET A 114 -2.17 -9.68 -16.27
CA MET A 114 -3.20 -8.91 -16.98
C MET A 114 -3.99 -9.80 -17.95
N THR A 115 -5.28 -9.50 -18.06
CA THR A 115 -6.19 -10.05 -19.09
C THR A 115 -7.03 -8.88 -19.63
N ASP A 116 -7.89 -9.11 -20.60
CA ASP A 116 -8.62 -8.03 -21.26
C ASP A 116 -9.57 -7.26 -20.33
N ILE A 117 -10.19 -7.91 -19.34
CA ILE A 117 -11.02 -7.21 -18.33
C ILE A 117 -10.23 -6.14 -17.57
N CYS A 118 -8.91 -6.33 -17.41
CA CYS A 118 -8.05 -5.37 -16.72
C CYS A 118 -7.85 -4.07 -17.51
N LYS A 119 -8.01 -4.07 -18.84
CA LYS A 119 -7.92 -2.87 -19.68
C LYS A 119 -9.22 -2.05 -19.63
N GLU A 120 -10.34 -2.74 -19.44
CA GLU A 120 -11.67 -2.17 -19.63
C GLU A 120 -12.34 -1.76 -18.31
N VAL A 121 -12.15 -2.56 -17.26
CA VAL A 121 -12.87 -2.42 -15.98
C VAL A 121 -11.88 -2.13 -14.86
N GLU A 122 -12.13 -1.07 -14.09
CA GLU A 122 -11.38 -0.79 -12.87
C GLU A 122 -11.80 -1.82 -11.79
N PRO A 123 -10.86 -2.57 -11.20
CA PRO A 123 -11.18 -3.55 -10.19
C PRO A 123 -11.63 -2.84 -8.90
N PRO A 124 -12.73 -3.28 -8.28
CA PRO A 124 -13.18 -2.72 -7.01
C PRO A 124 -12.25 -3.11 -5.87
N LEU A 125 -12.07 -2.23 -4.89
CA LEU A 125 -11.39 -2.57 -3.64
C LEU A 125 -12.34 -3.42 -2.78
N VAL A 126 -12.02 -4.69 -2.60
CA VAL A 126 -12.87 -5.66 -1.88
C VAL A 126 -12.12 -6.33 -0.75
N ASP A 127 -12.83 -6.69 0.31
CA ASP A 127 -12.28 -7.37 1.49
C ASP A 127 -12.25 -8.88 1.27
N TYR A 128 -11.05 -9.46 1.31
CA TYR A 128 -10.79 -10.90 1.23
C TYR A 128 -10.75 -11.57 2.60
N GLY A 129 -11.20 -10.88 3.64
CA GLY A 129 -11.27 -11.37 5.01
C GLY A 129 -10.21 -10.75 5.89
N ARG A 130 -10.50 -10.69 7.20
CA ARG A 130 -9.62 -10.13 8.24
C ARG A 130 -9.15 -8.69 7.99
N GLY A 131 -9.87 -7.94 7.14
CA GLY A 131 -9.50 -6.57 6.78
C GLY A 131 -8.34 -6.50 5.77
N HIS A 132 -8.12 -7.58 4.99
CA HIS A 132 -7.19 -7.62 3.86
C HIS A 132 -7.95 -7.31 2.57
N LEU A 133 -7.89 -6.05 2.16
CA LEU A 133 -8.57 -5.55 0.98
C LEU A 133 -7.62 -5.49 -0.22
N ALA A 134 -8.08 -5.84 -1.41
CA ALA A 134 -7.32 -5.67 -2.65
C ALA A 134 -8.21 -5.32 -3.85
N ALA A 135 -7.67 -4.55 -4.79
CA ALA A 135 -8.33 -4.12 -6.02
C ALA A 135 -7.75 -4.87 -7.23
N CYS A 136 -8.11 -6.15 -7.38
CA CYS A 136 -7.64 -6.99 -8.48
C CYS A 136 -8.78 -7.81 -9.10
N HIS A 137 -8.70 -8.02 -10.42
CA HIS A 137 -9.49 -9.05 -11.10
C HIS A 137 -8.88 -10.46 -10.96
N HIS A 138 -7.58 -10.52 -10.68
CA HIS A 138 -6.80 -11.77 -10.53
C HIS A 138 -6.03 -11.76 -9.20
N PRO A 139 -6.75 -11.79 -8.05
CA PRO A 139 -6.12 -11.75 -6.74
C PRO A 139 -5.21 -12.97 -6.51
N LEU A 140 -4.02 -12.72 -5.95
CA LEU A 140 -3.05 -13.74 -5.57
C LEU A 140 -3.28 -14.18 -4.12
N ASN A 141 -2.80 -15.36 -3.74
CA ASN A 141 -2.81 -15.83 -2.34
C ASN A 141 -4.20 -15.86 -1.67
N VAL A 142 -5.26 -15.99 -2.47
CA VAL A 142 -6.64 -16.16 -2.00
C VAL A 142 -7.13 -17.55 -2.36
N ASP A 143 -7.67 -18.27 -1.37
CA ASP A 143 -8.29 -19.58 -1.61
C ASP A 143 -9.65 -19.46 -2.32
N ARG A 144 -10.08 -20.58 -2.92
CA ARG A 144 -11.32 -20.63 -3.69
C ARG A 144 -12.56 -20.29 -2.86
N GLU A 145 -12.59 -20.73 -1.60
CA GLU A 145 -13.74 -20.48 -0.70
C GLU A 145 -13.89 -18.99 -0.40
N THR A 146 -12.78 -18.29 -0.23
CA THR A 146 -12.75 -16.85 -0.01
C THR A 146 -13.18 -16.10 -1.27
N LEU A 147 -12.70 -16.50 -2.45
CA LEU A 147 -13.14 -15.91 -3.73
C LEU A 147 -14.65 -16.01 -3.94
N GLU A 148 -15.27 -17.13 -3.57
CA GLU A 148 -16.71 -17.34 -3.70
C GLU A 148 -17.53 -16.48 -2.71
N ARG A 149 -16.94 -16.05 -1.59
CA ARG A 149 -17.58 -15.22 -0.57
C ARG A 149 -17.40 -13.72 -0.78
N VAL A 150 -16.29 -13.31 -1.40
CA VAL A 150 -15.95 -11.91 -1.60
C VAL A 150 -17.04 -11.22 -2.41
N ARG A 151 -17.54 -10.11 -1.87
CA ARG A 151 -18.50 -9.25 -2.56
C ARG A 151 -18.02 -7.80 -2.51
N VAL A 152 -18.28 -7.09 -3.60
CA VAL A 152 -18.03 -5.66 -3.69
C VAL A 152 -18.96 -4.94 -2.70
N SER A 153 -18.41 -4.52 -1.57
CA SER A 153 -19.11 -3.68 -0.61
C SER A 153 -19.10 -2.24 -1.10
N LYS A 154 -20.26 -1.58 -1.07
CA LYS A 154 -20.40 -0.16 -1.44
C LYS A 154 -19.55 0.79 -0.57
N ARG A 155 -19.01 0.33 0.57
CA ARG A 155 -18.30 1.17 1.56
C ARG A 155 -16.78 1.22 1.35
N HIS A 156 -16.19 0.33 0.56
CA HIS A 156 -14.73 0.14 0.54
C HIS A 156 -14.00 0.89 -0.56
N THR A 157 -14.72 1.52 -1.48
CA THR A 157 -14.11 2.44 -2.46
C THR A 157 -14.54 3.86 -2.08
N PRO A 158 -13.66 4.71 -1.50
CA PRO A 158 -13.92 6.14 -1.52
C PRO A 158 -14.05 6.53 -2.99
N GLY A 159 -15.27 6.87 -3.43
CA GLY A 159 -15.56 7.23 -4.83
C GLY A 159 -14.71 8.43 -5.30
N SER A 160 -14.29 9.25 -4.33
CA SER A 160 -13.33 10.34 -4.43
C SER A 160 -12.86 10.70 -3.01
N ALA A 161 -11.75 11.43 -2.89
CA ALA A 161 -11.50 12.19 -1.66
C ALA A 161 -12.68 13.15 -1.46
N ASP A 162 -13.21 13.21 -0.24
CA ASP A 162 -14.20 14.21 0.13
C ASP A 162 -13.55 15.60 -0.02
N GLU A 163 -14.15 16.49 -0.82
CA GLU A 163 -13.66 17.86 -0.95
C GLU A 163 -13.69 18.61 0.39
N GLY A 164 -14.54 18.17 1.34
CA GLY A 164 -14.57 18.65 2.72
C GLY A 164 -13.37 18.23 3.56
N ALA A 165 -12.55 17.29 3.11
CA ALA A 165 -11.30 16.87 3.77
C ALA A 165 -10.07 17.67 3.32
N LYS A 166 -10.24 18.66 2.41
CA LYS A 166 -9.16 19.55 2.01
C LYS A 166 -8.74 20.39 3.23
N PRO A 167 -7.46 20.34 3.65
CA PRO A 167 -6.99 21.23 4.70
C PRO A 167 -7.31 22.69 4.31
N PRO A 168 -7.82 23.52 5.24
CA PRO A 168 -7.98 24.94 4.97
C PRO A 168 -6.65 25.52 4.49
N GLU A 169 -6.68 26.42 3.51
CA GLU A 169 -5.47 27.01 2.95
C GLU A 169 -4.60 27.61 4.07
N PRO A 170 -3.33 27.18 4.20
CA PRO A 170 -2.43 27.73 5.20
C PRO A 170 -1.96 29.10 4.72
N GLY A 171 -2.81 30.11 4.91
CA GLY A 171 -2.58 31.41 4.29
C GLY A 171 -3.57 32.47 4.74
N LYS A 172 -3.73 32.67 6.06
CA LYS A 172 -4.25 33.93 6.64
C LYS A 172 -4.09 34.13 8.14
N GLU A 173 -3.60 33.15 8.90
CA GLU A 173 -3.20 33.39 10.29
C GLU A 173 -1.67 33.46 10.40
N ARG A 174 -1.18 34.62 10.87
CA ARG A 174 0.23 34.85 11.16
C ARG A 174 0.67 33.79 12.17
N ALA A 175 1.72 33.04 11.82
CA ALA A 175 2.38 32.13 12.75
C ALA A 175 2.70 32.87 14.05
N ARG A 176 2.15 32.39 15.17
CA ARG A 176 2.51 32.88 16.50
C ARG A 176 3.92 32.35 16.81
N PRO A 177 4.85 33.20 17.28
CA PRO A 177 6.15 32.72 17.71
C PRO A 177 5.97 31.74 18.86
N ILE A 178 6.65 30.60 18.76
CA ILE A 178 6.78 29.61 19.85
C ILE A 178 7.68 30.26 20.92
N PRO A 179 7.27 30.26 22.20
CA PRO A 179 8.04 30.87 23.29
C PRO A 179 9.40 30.21 23.52
#